data_AF-A0A316MHV4-F1
#
_entry.id   AF-A0A316MHV4-F1
#
_cell.length_a   1.000
_cell.length_b   1.000
_cell.length_c   1.000
_cell.angle_alpha   90.00
_cell.angle_beta   90.00
_cell.angle_gamma   90.00
#
_symmetry.space_group_name_H-M   'P 1'
#
loop_
_entity.id
_entity.type
_entity.pdbx_description
1 polymer ?
#
loop_
_entity_poly.entity_id
_entity_poly.type
_entity_poly.pdbx_seq_one_letter_code
_entity_poly.pdbx_strand_id
1 'polypeptide(L)'
;MFVTLFAACKSDDEPNNPTPGSSNGFDLSQTNSWSDEQWLEYEKSLDFGGRTFTLATHQKMRRAPSEENPTQVDTEMDELFKQLEADLNISIDINDAIGGRSEELATWTMAGENPADVYDQRPTQWLAYAAKGQIFDWASDEAKSYGVDVNNEKLFWQDWTHAWDINGHTYAVRYASKFYPPEAGWIMLYNEDILNANGITGIEDKVRAGEWTWDYFLECAKACTKDVDGDGQFDTWGISTGYTAYGEEVVTGGGKIVDWVDGKLTCTLNTPAAIEGLSFIAQQRDSGAVMPGVGAENAGGIGYGEGHTAFAQGEVAFL
;
A
#
# COMPACT_ATOMS: atom_id res chain seq x y z
N MET A 1 -4.99 -0.48 -1.45
CA MET A 1 -5.93 -1.19 -0.57
C MET A 1 -7.25 -1.34 -1.32
N PHE A 2 -7.87 -2.52 -1.33
CA PHE A 2 -9.09 -2.70 -2.13
C PHE A 2 -10.33 -2.19 -1.41
N VAL A 3 -11.15 -1.41 -2.11
CA VAL A 3 -12.48 -0.91 -1.74
C VAL A 3 -13.49 -1.49 -2.73
N THR A 4 -14.56 -2.07 -2.21
CA THR A 4 -15.61 -2.76 -2.97
C THR A 4 -16.65 -1.82 -3.56
N LEU A 5 -17.39 -2.37 -4.54
CA LEU A 5 -18.58 -1.81 -5.21
C LEU A 5 -19.40 -0.84 -4.33
N PHE A 6 -19.68 0.32 -4.90
CA PHE A 6 -20.84 1.10 -4.49
C PHE A 6 -22.09 0.39 -5.00
N ALA A 7 -23.05 0.09 -4.12
CA ALA A 7 -24.34 -0.41 -4.55
C ALA A 7 -25.07 0.70 -5.35
N ALA A 8 -24.91 0.68 -6.66
CA ALA A 8 -25.77 1.41 -7.58
C ALA A 8 -27.15 0.74 -7.57
N CYS A 9 -28.12 1.42 -6.96
CA CYS A 9 -29.56 1.19 -7.03
C CYS A 9 -30.10 -0.18 -6.53
N LYS A 10 -30.73 -0.16 -5.36
CA LYS A 10 -31.92 -1.00 -5.11
C LYS A 10 -32.98 -0.63 -6.16
N SER A 11 -33.10 -1.39 -7.23
CA SER A 11 -34.40 -1.55 -7.88
C SER A 11 -35.30 -2.35 -6.93
N ASP A 12 -36.59 -2.03 -6.89
CA ASP A 12 -37.62 -2.71 -6.09
C ASP A 12 -37.91 -4.16 -6.59
N ASP A 13 -36.89 -4.90 -7.00
CA ASP A 13 -36.98 -6.34 -7.14
C ASP A 13 -36.78 -6.96 -5.75
N GLU A 14 -37.65 -7.90 -5.38
CA GLU A 14 -37.58 -8.60 -4.09
C GLU A 14 -36.13 -9.00 -3.77
N PRO A 15 -35.70 -8.93 -2.50
CA PRO A 15 -34.40 -9.45 -2.11
C PRO A 15 -34.41 -10.94 -2.42
N ASN A 16 -33.80 -11.29 -3.55
CA ASN A 16 -33.51 -12.65 -3.89
C ASN A 16 -32.39 -13.05 -2.93
N ASN A 17 -32.75 -13.38 -1.69
CA ASN A 17 -31.85 -13.92 -0.69
C ASN A 17 -31.17 -15.13 -1.36
N PRO A 18 -29.86 -15.07 -1.69
CA PRO A 18 -29.20 -16.21 -2.27
C PRO A 18 -29.31 -17.35 -1.26
N THR A 19 -29.77 -18.49 -1.72
CA THR A 19 -29.71 -19.72 -0.93
C THR A 19 -28.23 -19.99 -0.59
N PRO A 20 -27.87 -20.46 0.61
CA PRO A 20 -26.48 -20.55 1.04
C PRO A 20 -25.59 -21.31 0.04
N GLY A 21 -24.53 -20.64 -0.41
CA GLY A 21 -23.18 -21.18 -0.56
C GLY A 21 -22.99 -22.35 -1.53
N SER A 22 -23.79 -22.51 -2.59
CA SER A 22 -23.44 -23.49 -3.62
C SER A 22 -23.45 -22.94 -5.02
N SER A 23 -22.39 -23.24 -5.78
CA SER A 23 -22.25 -22.89 -7.18
C SER A 23 -21.58 -24.05 -7.92
N ASN A 24 -22.16 -24.46 -9.05
CA ASN A 24 -21.64 -25.55 -9.88
C ASN A 24 -21.33 -26.86 -9.13
N GLY A 25 -22.08 -27.14 -8.04
CA GLY A 25 -21.88 -28.34 -7.21
C GLY A 25 -20.86 -28.20 -6.08
N PHE A 26 -20.25 -27.01 -5.91
CA PHE A 26 -19.28 -26.71 -4.87
C PHE A 26 -19.95 -25.99 -3.69
N ASP A 27 -19.57 -26.35 -2.45
CA ASP A 27 -19.98 -25.63 -1.23
C ASP A 27 -19.01 -24.47 -0.93
N LEU A 28 -19.40 -23.28 -1.37
CA LEU A 28 -18.68 -22.02 -1.24
C LEU A 28 -18.48 -21.59 0.23
N SER A 29 -19.27 -22.12 1.18
CA SER A 29 -19.04 -21.81 2.60
C SER A 29 -17.80 -22.49 3.17
N GLN A 30 -17.19 -23.41 2.41
CA GLN A 30 -16.04 -24.22 2.83
C GLN A 30 -14.76 -23.86 2.07
N THR A 31 -14.69 -22.72 1.40
CA THR A 31 -13.52 -22.34 0.57
C THR A 31 -12.18 -22.35 1.32
N ASN A 32 -12.18 -22.18 2.64
CA ASN A 32 -10.98 -22.30 3.48
C ASN A 32 -10.43 -23.72 3.60
N SER A 33 -11.26 -24.76 3.42
CA SER A 33 -10.85 -26.16 3.53
C SER A 33 -10.52 -26.80 2.18
N TRP A 34 -10.74 -26.07 1.08
CA TRP A 34 -10.53 -26.58 -0.27
C TRP A 34 -9.04 -26.82 -0.58
N SER A 35 -8.78 -27.95 -1.22
CA SER A 35 -7.49 -28.22 -1.85
C SER A 35 -7.30 -27.33 -3.09
N ASP A 36 -6.07 -27.25 -3.59
CA ASP A 36 -5.76 -26.46 -4.78
C ASP A 36 -6.44 -27.07 -6.02
N GLU A 37 -6.64 -28.39 -6.05
CA GLU A 37 -7.40 -29.06 -7.11
C GLU A 37 -8.89 -28.69 -7.07
N GLN A 38 -9.48 -28.58 -5.87
CA GLN A 38 -10.88 -28.17 -5.73
C GLN A 38 -11.08 -26.72 -6.18
N TRP A 39 -10.14 -25.82 -5.83
CA TRP A 39 -10.13 -24.45 -6.34
C TRP A 39 -10.05 -24.40 -7.87
N LEU A 40 -9.14 -25.17 -8.46
CA LEU A 40 -8.97 -25.23 -9.91
C LEU A 40 -10.19 -25.82 -10.62
N GLU A 41 -10.86 -26.81 -10.04
CA GLU A 41 -12.08 -27.40 -10.59
C GLU A 41 -13.25 -26.42 -10.51
N TYR A 42 -13.37 -25.69 -9.40
CA TYR A 42 -14.36 -24.63 -9.25
C TYR A 42 -14.12 -23.52 -10.27
N GLU A 43 -12.89 -23.00 -10.41
CA GLU A 43 -12.55 -21.95 -11.37
C GLU A 43 -12.91 -22.33 -12.81
N LYS A 44 -12.57 -23.56 -13.23
CA LYS A 44 -12.91 -24.11 -14.56
C LYS A 44 -14.41 -24.29 -14.79
N SER A 45 -15.22 -24.26 -13.74
CA SER A 45 -16.68 -24.35 -13.86
C SER A 45 -17.34 -22.98 -14.11
N LEU A 46 -16.61 -21.88 -13.92
CA LEU A 46 -17.13 -20.52 -14.04
C LEU A 46 -17.09 -20.04 -15.49
N ASP A 47 -18.12 -19.29 -15.87
CA ASP A 47 -18.23 -18.57 -17.15
C ASP A 47 -19.09 -17.33 -16.92
N PHE A 48 -18.54 -16.15 -17.17
CA PHE A 48 -19.23 -14.87 -16.97
C PHE A 48 -19.69 -14.20 -18.27
N GLY A 49 -19.78 -14.96 -19.36
CA GLY A 49 -20.51 -14.54 -20.56
C GLY A 49 -19.90 -13.37 -21.34
N GLY A 50 -18.57 -13.21 -21.28
CA GLY A 50 -17.86 -12.11 -21.94
C GLY A 50 -17.98 -10.77 -21.21
N ARG A 51 -18.37 -10.79 -19.93
CA ARG A 51 -18.50 -9.58 -19.11
C ARG A 51 -17.16 -8.85 -18.98
N THR A 52 -17.19 -7.53 -19.07
CA THR A 52 -16.06 -6.70 -18.64
C THR A 52 -16.08 -6.51 -17.13
N PHE A 53 -14.97 -6.86 -16.47
CA PHE A 53 -14.69 -6.63 -15.07
C PHE A 53 -13.75 -5.44 -14.93
N THR A 54 -14.21 -4.35 -14.30
CA THR A 54 -13.43 -3.11 -14.19
C THR A 54 -12.77 -2.99 -12.82
N LEU A 55 -11.44 -2.90 -12.81
CA LEU A 55 -10.61 -2.58 -11.66
C LEU A 55 -10.15 -1.11 -11.74
N ALA A 56 -10.71 -0.26 -10.87
CA ALA A 56 -10.28 1.11 -10.70
C ALA A 56 -9.07 1.20 -9.77
N THR A 57 -7.89 1.52 -10.30
CA THR A 57 -6.64 1.58 -9.52
C THR A 57 -5.73 2.68 -9.99
N HIS A 58 -5.06 3.35 -9.07
CA HIS A 58 -4.06 4.38 -9.38
C HIS A 58 -2.77 3.79 -9.99
N GLN A 59 -2.66 2.45 -10.07
CA GLN A 59 -1.48 1.75 -10.55
C GLN A 59 -1.73 1.10 -11.92
N LYS A 60 -1.65 1.90 -12.99
CA LYS A 60 -1.83 1.43 -14.37
C LYS A 60 -0.91 0.26 -14.75
N MET A 61 0.30 0.24 -14.21
CA MET A 61 1.30 -0.80 -14.43
C MET A 61 0.88 -2.19 -13.92
N ARG A 62 -0.26 -2.31 -13.21
CA ARG A 62 -0.85 -3.61 -12.83
C ARG A 62 -1.32 -4.42 -14.02
N ARG A 63 -1.53 -3.81 -15.20
CA ARG A 63 -1.77 -4.51 -16.45
C ARG A 63 -1.16 -3.75 -17.62
N ALA A 64 0.15 -3.76 -17.66
CA ALA A 64 0.96 -3.61 -18.87
C ALA A 64 2.42 -3.69 -18.41
N PRO A 65 3.19 -4.69 -18.89
CA PRO A 65 4.64 -4.64 -18.76
C PRO A 65 5.15 -3.28 -19.23
N SER A 66 6.27 -2.81 -18.67
CA SER A 66 7.00 -1.69 -19.28
C SER A 66 7.17 -1.96 -20.77
N GLU A 67 6.62 -1.09 -21.63
CA GLU A 67 6.71 -1.25 -23.09
C GLU A 67 8.17 -1.21 -23.56
N GLU A 68 9.03 -0.52 -22.82
CA GLU A 68 10.44 -0.35 -23.16
C GLU A 68 11.33 -1.47 -22.61
N ASN A 69 11.04 -2.00 -21.42
CA ASN A 69 11.85 -3.03 -20.74
C ASN A 69 11.00 -3.92 -19.82
N PRO A 70 10.23 -4.89 -20.36
CA PRO A 70 9.40 -5.75 -19.53
C PRO A 70 10.26 -6.69 -18.68
N THR A 71 9.97 -6.80 -17.39
CA THR A 71 10.59 -7.81 -16.53
C THR A 71 9.96 -9.18 -16.76
N GLN A 72 10.62 -10.24 -16.28
CA GLN A 72 10.03 -11.59 -16.27
C GLN A 72 8.70 -11.61 -15.50
N VAL A 73 8.64 -10.92 -14.36
CA VAL A 73 7.44 -10.84 -13.52
C VAL A 73 6.29 -10.17 -14.28
N ASP A 74 6.57 -9.11 -15.05
CA ASP A 74 5.55 -8.43 -15.84
C ASP A 74 4.98 -9.34 -16.93
N THR A 75 5.83 -10.13 -17.59
CA THR A 75 5.42 -11.06 -18.64
C THR A 75 4.55 -12.18 -18.07
N GLU A 76 4.97 -12.79 -16.97
CA GLU A 76 4.21 -13.84 -16.29
C GLU A 76 2.86 -13.33 -15.76
N MET A 77 2.78 -12.06 -15.33
CA MET A 77 1.53 -11.44 -14.88
C MET A 77 0.56 -11.21 -16.05
N ASP A 78 1.04 -10.73 -17.19
CA ASP A 78 0.21 -10.54 -18.39
C ASP A 78 -0.34 -11.87 -18.93
N GLU A 79 0.48 -12.94 -18.92
CA GLU A 79 0.04 -14.29 -19.25
C GLU A 79 -1.06 -14.78 -18.29
N LEU A 80 -0.90 -14.55 -16.99
CA LEU A 80 -1.90 -14.90 -15.98
C LEU A 80 -3.23 -14.15 -16.22
N PHE A 81 -3.19 -12.86 -16.52
CA PHE A 81 -4.40 -12.09 -16.83
C PHE A 81 -5.11 -12.62 -18.08
N LYS A 82 -4.37 -12.93 -19.15
CA LYS A 82 -4.94 -13.51 -20.37
C LYS A 82 -5.54 -14.89 -20.13
N GLN A 83 -4.88 -15.70 -19.31
CA GLN A 83 -5.43 -16.99 -18.91
C GLN A 83 -6.73 -16.82 -18.12
N LEU A 84 -6.75 -15.93 -17.12
CA LEU A 84 -7.93 -15.64 -16.32
C LEU A 84 -9.11 -15.13 -17.18
N GLU A 85 -8.85 -14.25 -18.14
CA GLU A 85 -9.86 -13.77 -19.11
C GLU A 85 -10.45 -14.91 -19.95
N ALA A 86 -9.61 -15.82 -20.43
CA ALA A 86 -10.05 -16.97 -21.22
C ALA A 86 -10.81 -18.01 -20.39
N ASP A 87 -10.27 -18.36 -19.22
CA ASP A 87 -10.82 -19.40 -18.34
C ASP A 87 -12.19 -18.98 -17.77
N LEU A 88 -12.36 -17.70 -17.45
CA LEU A 88 -13.61 -17.16 -16.88
C LEU A 88 -14.55 -16.55 -17.92
N ASN A 89 -14.16 -16.48 -19.20
CA ASN A 89 -14.87 -15.76 -20.26
C ASN A 89 -15.21 -14.31 -19.83
N ILE A 90 -14.18 -13.54 -19.48
CA ILE A 90 -14.28 -12.12 -19.09
C ILE A 90 -13.28 -11.28 -19.87
N SER A 91 -13.46 -9.96 -19.79
CA SER A 91 -12.41 -8.98 -20.10
C SER A 91 -12.11 -8.15 -18.86
N ILE A 92 -10.85 -7.88 -18.56
CA ILE A 92 -10.46 -7.07 -17.41
C ILE A 92 -10.10 -5.65 -17.86
N ASP A 93 -10.80 -4.64 -17.35
CA ASP A 93 -10.48 -3.24 -17.62
C ASP A 93 -9.74 -2.63 -16.42
N ILE A 94 -8.53 -2.10 -16.64
CA ILE A 94 -7.77 -1.38 -15.61
C ILE A 94 -7.99 0.11 -15.82
N ASN A 95 -8.77 0.72 -14.93
CA ASN A 95 -9.14 2.11 -15.03
C ASN A 95 -8.35 2.98 -14.05
N ASP A 96 -7.30 3.63 -14.58
CA ASP A 96 -6.45 4.58 -13.84
C ASP A 96 -7.01 6.00 -13.78
N ALA A 97 -7.98 6.33 -14.64
CA ALA A 97 -8.67 7.62 -14.61
C ALA A 97 -9.58 7.79 -13.38
N ILE A 98 -10.04 6.67 -12.81
CA ILE A 98 -10.93 6.59 -11.64
C ILE A 98 -10.14 6.20 -10.36
N GLY A 99 -9.02 5.48 -10.53
CA GLY A 99 -8.16 5.04 -9.45
C GLY A 99 -7.54 6.18 -8.63
N GLY A 100 -7.81 6.22 -7.33
CA GLY A 100 -7.21 7.21 -6.42
C GLY A 100 -7.92 8.56 -6.31
N ARG A 101 -9.09 8.76 -6.92
CA ARG A 101 -9.84 10.04 -6.89
C ARG A 101 -10.97 10.01 -5.85
N SER A 102 -10.67 10.50 -4.64
CA SER A 102 -11.62 10.54 -3.52
C SER A 102 -12.85 11.42 -3.75
N GLU A 103 -12.74 12.45 -4.60
CA GLU A 103 -13.82 13.41 -4.86
C GLU A 103 -14.91 12.83 -5.76
N GLU A 104 -14.56 11.97 -6.72
CA GLU A 104 -15.51 11.36 -7.65
C GLU A 104 -16.34 10.25 -6.99
N LEU A 105 -15.76 9.58 -5.99
CA LEU A 105 -16.44 8.58 -5.16
C LEU A 105 -17.73 9.13 -4.52
N ALA A 106 -17.69 10.38 -4.05
CA ALA A 106 -18.85 11.06 -3.47
C ALA A 106 -19.94 11.28 -4.53
N THR A 107 -19.53 11.71 -5.73
CA THR A 107 -20.44 11.96 -6.85
C THR A 107 -21.13 10.68 -7.31
N TRP A 108 -20.39 9.59 -7.52
CA TRP A 108 -20.98 8.31 -7.91
C TRP A 108 -21.94 7.77 -6.85
N THR A 109 -21.54 7.83 -5.58
CA THR A 109 -22.41 7.45 -4.47
C THR A 109 -23.71 8.25 -4.46
N MET A 110 -23.65 9.57 -4.69
CA MET A 110 -24.84 10.43 -4.73
C MET A 110 -25.71 10.19 -5.98
N ALA A 111 -25.08 9.89 -7.12
CA ALA A 111 -25.76 9.61 -8.39
C ALA A 111 -26.36 8.21 -8.44
N GLY A 112 -25.95 7.32 -7.53
CA GLY A 112 -26.29 5.89 -7.60
C GLY A 112 -25.56 5.19 -8.75
N GLU A 113 -24.38 5.69 -9.14
CA GLU A 113 -23.52 5.11 -10.16
C GLU A 113 -22.43 4.26 -9.51
N ASN A 114 -22.00 3.20 -10.19
CA ASN A 114 -20.85 2.40 -9.78
C ASN A 114 -20.01 2.02 -11.01
N PRO A 115 -19.04 2.86 -11.41
CA PRO A 115 -18.31 2.67 -12.68
C PRO A 115 -17.29 1.53 -12.65
N ALA A 116 -17.00 0.93 -11.50
CA ALA A 116 -16.06 -0.19 -11.38
C ALA A 116 -16.61 -1.30 -10.49
N ASP A 117 -16.16 -2.52 -10.74
CA ASP A 117 -16.42 -3.68 -9.89
C ASP A 117 -15.59 -3.62 -8.62
N VAL A 118 -14.35 -3.19 -8.75
CA VAL A 118 -13.41 -3.18 -7.64
C VAL A 118 -12.60 -1.90 -7.71
N TYR A 119 -12.45 -1.24 -6.57
CA TYR A 119 -11.66 -0.03 -6.42
C TYR A 119 -10.40 -0.36 -5.61
N ASP A 120 -9.28 0.28 -5.93
CA ASP A 120 -8.06 0.26 -5.14
C ASP A 120 -7.79 1.68 -4.65
N GLN A 121 -8.12 1.92 -3.38
CA GLN A 121 -8.14 3.23 -2.74
C GLN A 121 -7.40 3.18 -1.40
N ARG A 122 -6.95 4.35 -0.94
CA ARG A 122 -6.33 4.51 0.38
C ARG A 122 -7.40 4.52 1.48
N PRO A 123 -7.09 4.10 2.71
CA PRO A 123 -8.07 4.10 3.81
C PRO A 123 -8.71 5.47 4.03
N THR A 124 -7.92 6.54 3.92
CA THR A 124 -8.38 7.92 4.00
C THR A 124 -9.50 8.29 3.02
N GLN A 125 -9.69 7.52 1.95
CA GLN A 125 -10.67 7.80 0.90
C GLN A 125 -12.01 7.09 1.14
N TRP A 126 -12.03 5.98 1.88
CA TRP A 126 -13.23 5.15 2.01
C TRP A 126 -13.76 5.01 3.45
N LEU A 127 -12.92 5.27 4.47
CA LEU A 127 -13.31 5.14 5.89
C LEU A 127 -14.61 5.86 6.24
N ALA A 128 -14.82 7.07 5.71
CA ALA A 128 -16.02 7.85 5.98
C ALA A 128 -17.30 7.24 5.39
N TYR A 129 -17.18 6.48 4.30
CA TYR A 129 -18.30 5.79 3.65
C TYR A 129 -18.60 4.46 4.35
N ALA A 130 -17.55 3.74 4.79
CA ALA A 130 -17.70 2.57 5.67
C ALA A 130 -18.44 2.93 6.97
N ALA A 131 -18.07 4.03 7.62
CA ALA A 131 -18.76 4.53 8.82
C ALA A 131 -20.24 4.89 8.59
N LYS A 132 -20.66 5.10 7.34
CA LYS A 132 -22.05 5.37 6.94
C LYS A 132 -22.77 4.12 6.41
N GLY A 133 -22.12 2.96 6.39
CA GLY A 133 -22.66 1.71 5.83
C GLY A 133 -22.84 1.76 4.31
N GLN A 134 -22.02 2.54 3.60
CA GLN A 134 -22.14 2.75 2.14
C GLN A 134 -21.17 1.87 1.32
N ILE A 135 -20.36 1.05 1.98
CA ILE A 135 -19.40 0.14 1.34
C ILE A 135 -19.73 -1.29 1.77
N PHE A 136 -19.56 -2.22 0.83
CA PHE A 136 -19.74 -3.64 1.07
C PHE A 136 -18.81 -4.16 2.18
N ASP A 137 -19.39 -4.90 3.12
CA ASP A 137 -18.66 -5.59 4.18
C ASP A 137 -18.20 -6.97 3.67
N TRP A 138 -16.90 -7.14 3.50
CA TRP A 138 -16.29 -8.39 3.04
C TRP A 138 -16.40 -9.52 4.06
N ALA A 139 -16.62 -9.21 5.34
CA ALA A 139 -16.82 -10.22 6.38
C ALA A 139 -18.29 -10.69 6.49
N SER A 140 -19.19 -10.10 5.69
CA SER A 140 -20.63 -10.39 5.73
C SER A 140 -20.97 -11.82 5.30
N ASP A 141 -22.13 -12.30 5.74
CA ASP A 141 -22.66 -13.59 5.28
C ASP A 141 -22.97 -13.60 3.77
N GLU A 142 -23.26 -12.42 3.20
CA GLU A 142 -23.40 -12.25 1.76
C GLU A 142 -22.07 -12.54 1.04
N ALA A 143 -20.96 -11.95 1.49
CA ALA A 143 -19.64 -12.22 0.92
C ALA A 143 -19.27 -13.72 1.00
N LYS A 144 -19.52 -14.34 2.17
CA LYS A 144 -19.32 -15.78 2.36
C LYS A 144 -20.19 -16.62 1.44
N SER A 145 -21.41 -16.18 1.14
CA SER A 145 -22.29 -16.88 0.21
C SER A 145 -21.73 -16.93 -1.22
N TYR A 146 -20.85 -15.99 -1.57
CA TYR A 146 -20.09 -15.96 -2.82
C TYR A 146 -18.73 -16.68 -2.74
N GLY A 147 -18.42 -17.34 -1.63
CA GLY A 147 -17.16 -18.06 -1.42
C GLY A 147 -16.02 -17.19 -0.92
N VAL A 148 -16.29 -15.93 -0.59
CA VAL A 148 -15.29 -15.01 -0.07
C VAL A 148 -15.26 -15.10 1.45
N ASP A 149 -14.18 -15.67 1.98
CA ASP A 149 -13.86 -15.61 3.40
C ASP A 149 -12.60 -14.78 3.59
N VAL A 150 -12.74 -13.65 4.28
CA VAL A 150 -11.63 -12.74 4.61
C VAL A 150 -10.53 -13.43 5.42
N ASN A 151 -10.87 -14.49 6.15
CA ASN A 151 -9.93 -15.28 6.96
C ASN A 151 -9.21 -16.37 6.15
N ASN A 152 -9.45 -16.47 4.84
CA ASN A 152 -8.76 -17.43 3.99
C ASN A 152 -7.33 -16.97 3.70
N GLU A 153 -6.35 -17.57 4.38
CA GLU A 153 -4.93 -17.26 4.20
C GLU A 153 -4.41 -17.55 2.78
N LYS A 154 -5.11 -18.39 1.99
CA LYS A 154 -4.76 -18.62 0.58
C LYS A 154 -5.15 -17.44 -0.31
N LEU A 155 -6.20 -16.70 0.05
CA LEU A 155 -6.73 -15.60 -0.75
C LEU A 155 -6.21 -14.25 -0.27
N PHE A 156 -6.09 -14.08 1.05
CA PHE A 156 -5.85 -12.77 1.65
C PHE A 156 -4.69 -12.79 2.63
N TRP A 157 -3.92 -11.71 2.59
CA TRP A 157 -2.93 -11.38 3.60
C TRP A 157 -3.65 -10.88 4.85
N GLN A 158 -3.65 -11.72 5.88
CA GLN A 158 -4.46 -11.55 7.09
C GLN A 158 -4.10 -10.28 7.86
N ASP A 159 -2.82 -10.05 8.14
CA ASP A 159 -2.37 -8.90 8.94
C ASP A 159 -2.87 -7.57 8.37
N TRP A 160 -2.78 -7.40 7.05
CA TRP A 160 -3.21 -6.17 6.39
C TRP A 160 -4.71 -6.11 6.09
N THR A 161 -5.36 -7.25 5.91
CA THR A 161 -6.82 -7.29 5.77
C THR A 161 -7.46 -6.82 7.09
N HIS A 162 -7.00 -7.35 8.21
CA HIS A 162 -7.57 -7.05 9.54
C HIS A 162 -7.02 -5.78 10.20
N ALA A 163 -5.94 -5.18 9.66
CA ALA A 163 -5.45 -3.88 10.11
C ALA A 163 -6.49 -2.74 9.98
N TRP A 164 -7.53 -2.97 9.17
CA TRP A 164 -8.58 -2.00 8.86
C TRP A 164 -9.97 -2.48 9.25
N ASP A 165 -10.06 -3.46 10.15
CA ASP A 165 -11.32 -3.86 10.74
C ASP A 165 -11.88 -2.71 11.59
N ILE A 166 -13.14 -2.36 11.35
CA ILE A 166 -13.80 -1.24 12.02
C ILE A 166 -15.10 -1.75 12.61
N ASN A 167 -15.19 -1.68 13.94
CA ASN A 167 -16.37 -2.10 14.70
C ASN A 167 -16.82 -3.55 14.39
N GLY A 168 -15.87 -4.45 14.12
CA GLY A 168 -16.16 -5.87 13.84
C GLY A 168 -16.53 -6.18 12.39
N HIS A 169 -16.32 -5.23 11.47
CA HIS A 169 -16.54 -5.38 10.02
C HIS A 169 -15.24 -5.21 9.25
N THR A 170 -15.14 -5.83 8.07
CA THR A 170 -13.97 -5.78 7.19
C THR A 170 -14.36 -5.14 5.86
N TYR A 171 -13.95 -3.90 5.63
CA TYR A 171 -14.35 -3.11 4.44
C TYR A 171 -13.32 -3.11 3.30
N ALA A 172 -12.16 -3.72 3.56
CA ALA A 172 -11.09 -3.82 2.60
C ALA A 172 -10.34 -5.14 2.78
N VAL A 173 -9.85 -5.69 1.67
CA VAL A 173 -9.01 -6.89 1.66
C VAL A 173 -7.64 -6.59 1.07
N ARG A 174 -6.64 -7.37 1.49
CA ARG A 174 -5.29 -7.32 0.93
C ARG A 174 -4.84 -8.72 0.55
N TYR A 175 -4.04 -8.83 -0.51
CA TYR A 175 -3.35 -10.05 -0.89
C TYR A 175 -1.87 -9.77 -1.06
N ALA A 176 -1.07 -10.82 -0.99
CA ALA A 176 0.35 -10.79 -1.29
C ALA A 176 0.67 -11.99 -2.19
N SER A 177 1.44 -11.74 -3.25
CA SER A 177 1.85 -12.77 -4.21
C SER A 177 3.22 -12.43 -4.79
N LYS A 178 3.76 -13.32 -5.63
CA LYS A 178 5.00 -13.03 -6.38
C LYS A 178 4.88 -11.83 -7.32
N PHE A 179 3.66 -11.47 -7.72
CA PHE A 179 3.36 -10.34 -8.62
C PHE A 179 3.03 -9.06 -7.85
N TYR A 180 2.59 -9.21 -6.61
CA TYR A 180 2.22 -8.09 -5.75
C TYR A 180 2.80 -8.34 -4.36
N PRO A 181 4.04 -7.85 -4.10
CA PRO A 181 4.70 -8.14 -2.84
C PRO A 181 3.90 -7.55 -1.66
N PRO A 182 4.02 -8.15 -0.47
CA PRO A 182 3.43 -7.58 0.73
C PRO A 182 3.97 -6.15 0.95
N GLU A 183 3.07 -5.21 1.24
CA GLU A 183 3.45 -3.85 1.66
C GLU A 183 4.20 -3.91 3.00
N ALA A 184 5.53 -3.83 2.95
CA ALA A 184 6.39 -3.81 4.13
C ALA A 184 6.44 -2.44 4.84
N GLY A 185 5.56 -1.50 4.47
CA GLY A 185 5.65 -0.10 4.88
C GLY A 185 6.84 0.61 4.23
N TRP A 186 7.25 1.73 4.81
CA TRP A 186 8.47 2.41 4.42
C TRP A 186 9.68 1.70 5.02
N ILE A 187 10.72 1.53 4.20
CA ILE A 187 11.99 0.93 4.59
C ILE A 187 13.10 1.94 4.34
N MET A 188 14.13 1.89 5.17
CA MET A 188 15.36 2.63 4.94
C MET A 188 16.34 1.74 4.19
N LEU A 189 16.81 2.22 3.05
CA LEU A 189 17.89 1.61 2.28
C LEU A 189 19.20 2.31 2.60
N TYR A 190 20.32 1.59 2.48
CA TYR A 190 21.63 2.20 2.64
C TYR A 190 22.65 1.69 1.62
N ASN A 191 23.64 2.51 1.30
CA ASN A 191 24.73 2.20 0.38
C ASN A 191 25.99 1.78 1.17
N GLU A 192 26.30 0.48 1.16
CA GLU A 192 27.46 -0.08 1.87
C GLU A 192 28.79 0.54 1.44
N ASP A 193 28.99 0.83 0.15
CA ASP A 193 30.25 1.38 -0.35
C ASP A 193 30.52 2.78 0.22
N ILE A 194 29.49 3.63 0.27
CA ILE A 194 29.59 4.97 0.86
C ILE A 194 29.87 4.87 2.36
N LEU A 195 29.17 3.98 3.08
CA LEU A 195 29.40 3.80 4.52
C LEU A 195 30.81 3.29 4.82
N ASN A 196 31.27 2.28 4.08
CA ASN A 196 32.60 1.69 4.21
C ASN A 196 33.70 2.72 3.93
N ALA A 197 33.55 3.56 2.90
CA ALA A 197 34.46 4.65 2.59
C ALA A 197 34.58 5.68 3.73
N ASN A 198 33.54 5.76 4.58
CA ASN A 198 33.49 6.62 5.76
C ASN A 198 33.81 5.89 7.08
N GLY A 199 34.26 4.63 7.01
CA GLY A 199 34.63 3.82 8.17
C GLY A 199 33.43 3.33 8.99
N ILE A 200 32.21 3.41 8.44
CA ILE A 200 30.98 2.96 9.07
C ILE A 200 30.73 1.52 8.62
N THR A 201 30.77 0.57 9.55
CA THR A 201 30.64 -0.87 9.29
C THR A 201 29.73 -1.52 10.33
N GLY A 202 29.09 -2.65 9.97
CA GLY A 202 28.29 -3.44 10.91
C GLY A 202 26.99 -2.77 11.36
N ILE A 203 26.35 -1.98 10.49
CA ILE A 203 25.06 -1.34 10.79
C ILE A 203 24.01 -2.40 11.10
N GLU A 204 24.01 -3.52 10.39
CA GLU A 204 23.05 -4.61 10.55
C GLU A 204 23.17 -5.26 11.93
N ASP A 205 24.38 -5.35 12.47
CA ASP A 205 24.60 -5.85 13.83
C ASP A 205 24.07 -4.86 14.86
N LYS A 206 24.21 -3.55 14.62
CA LYS A 206 23.58 -2.52 15.47
C LYS A 206 22.07 -2.57 15.41
N VAL A 207 21.49 -2.76 14.22
CA VAL A 207 20.04 -2.95 14.06
C VAL A 207 19.58 -4.18 14.83
N ARG A 208 20.25 -5.33 14.66
CA ARG A 208 19.92 -6.58 15.37
C ARG A 208 20.10 -6.49 16.89
N ALA A 209 21.04 -5.68 17.36
CA ALA A 209 21.28 -5.42 18.77
C ALA A 209 20.32 -4.38 19.38
N GLY A 210 19.47 -3.73 18.56
CA GLY A 210 18.61 -2.63 19.01
C GLY A 210 19.38 -1.34 19.34
N GLU A 211 20.59 -1.20 18.80
CA GLU A 211 21.46 -0.03 18.96
C GLU A 211 21.31 0.99 17.81
N TRP A 212 20.44 0.70 16.83
CA TRP A 212 20.11 1.64 15.77
C TRP A 212 19.19 2.74 16.32
N THR A 213 19.78 3.90 16.62
CA THR A 213 19.08 5.07 17.12
C THR A 213 19.09 6.20 16.10
N TRP A 214 18.17 7.15 16.25
CA TRP A 214 18.14 8.39 15.48
C TRP A 214 19.44 9.20 15.53
N ASP A 215 20.07 9.27 16.71
CA ASP A 215 21.36 9.94 16.88
C ASP A 215 22.45 9.26 16.06
N TYR A 216 22.53 7.93 16.13
CA TYR A 216 23.52 7.17 15.38
C TYR A 216 23.28 7.25 13.87
N PHE A 217 22.02 7.20 13.44
CA PHE A 217 21.65 7.44 12.05
C PHE A 217 22.11 8.82 11.56
N LEU A 218 21.82 9.89 12.30
CA LEU A 218 22.26 11.24 11.91
C LEU A 218 23.77 11.42 11.97
N GLU A 219 24.46 10.76 12.90
CA GLU A 219 25.93 10.72 12.94
C GLU A 219 26.50 10.10 11.65
N CYS A 220 25.98 8.94 11.26
CA CYS A 220 26.37 8.24 10.03
C CYS A 220 26.08 9.09 8.78
N ALA A 221 24.88 9.65 8.69
CA ALA A 221 24.47 10.50 7.59
C ALA A 221 25.38 11.73 7.42
N LYS A 222 25.68 12.44 8.52
CA LYS A 222 26.59 13.59 8.49
C LYS A 222 28.00 13.18 8.07
N ALA A 223 28.50 12.04 8.55
CA ALA A 223 29.80 11.54 8.17
C ALA A 223 29.90 11.20 6.67
N CYS A 224 28.80 10.81 6.04
CA CYS A 224 28.73 10.51 4.60
C CYS A 224 28.49 11.74 3.71
N THR A 225 28.21 12.91 4.30
CA THR A 225 27.99 14.14 3.55
C THR A 225 29.33 14.84 3.34
N LYS A 226 29.91 14.71 2.14
CA LYS A 226 31.30 15.12 1.88
C LYS A 226 31.52 15.66 0.47
N ASP A 227 32.39 16.67 0.44
CA ASP A 227 33.14 17.11 -0.73
C ASP A 227 34.42 16.26 -0.79
N VAL A 228 34.46 15.33 -1.74
CA VAL A 228 35.55 14.35 -1.92
C VAL A 228 36.59 14.90 -2.90
N ASP A 229 36.19 15.69 -3.89
CA ASP A 229 37.08 16.22 -4.93
C ASP A 229 37.65 17.63 -4.64
N GLY A 230 37.11 18.30 -3.62
CA GLY A 230 37.55 19.59 -3.11
C GLY A 230 37.05 20.79 -3.92
N ASP A 231 36.00 20.63 -4.73
CA ASP A 231 35.45 21.70 -5.58
C ASP A 231 34.51 22.67 -4.84
N GLY A 232 34.19 22.38 -3.57
CA GLY A 232 33.29 23.15 -2.73
C GLY A 232 31.82 22.74 -2.84
N GLN A 233 31.50 21.66 -3.56
CA GLN A 233 30.20 20.98 -3.59
C GLN A 233 30.34 19.59 -2.97
N PHE A 234 29.23 19.03 -2.45
CA PHE A 234 29.25 17.67 -1.93
C PHE A 234 29.02 16.66 -3.06
N ASP A 235 29.97 15.73 -3.21
CA ASP A 235 29.87 14.57 -4.10
C ASP A 235 28.94 13.50 -3.56
N THR A 236 28.93 13.33 -2.23
CA THR A 236 28.06 12.37 -1.55
C THR A 236 27.25 13.05 -0.47
N TRP A 237 26.01 12.59 -0.30
CA TRP A 237 25.06 13.06 0.70
C TRP A 237 24.67 11.96 1.66
N GLY A 238 24.37 12.33 2.90
CA GLY A 238 23.94 11.39 3.93
C GLY A 238 22.55 10.84 3.66
N ILE A 239 21.60 11.71 3.33
CA ILE A 239 20.17 11.38 3.30
C ILE A 239 19.57 11.89 2.00
N SER A 240 18.82 11.03 1.32
CA SER A 240 17.80 11.43 0.38
C SER A 240 16.46 11.00 0.93
N THR A 241 15.50 11.91 0.96
CA THR A 241 14.12 11.55 1.22
C THR A 241 13.21 12.47 0.42
N GLY A 242 12.17 11.90 -0.18
CA GLY A 242 11.15 12.66 -0.91
C GLY A 242 10.40 13.65 -0.01
N TYR A 243 10.35 13.38 1.30
CA TYR A 243 9.73 14.26 2.29
C TYR A 243 10.46 14.06 3.62
N THR A 244 10.91 15.15 4.25
CA THR A 244 11.57 15.08 5.56
C THR A 244 10.62 14.73 6.72
N ALA A 245 9.34 14.51 6.45
CA ALA A 245 8.31 14.30 7.48
C ALA A 245 7.16 13.44 6.96
N TYR A 246 7.09 12.18 7.42
CA TYR A 246 5.93 11.30 7.19
C TYR A 246 5.16 11.00 8.48
N GLY A 247 5.73 11.31 9.64
CA GLY A 247 5.08 11.13 10.95
C GLY A 247 5.34 9.77 11.57
N GLU A 248 6.07 8.89 10.89
CA GLU A 248 6.57 7.61 11.43
C GLU A 248 7.54 7.84 12.57
N GLU A 249 8.26 8.96 12.57
CA GLU A 249 9.15 9.38 13.63
C GLU A 249 8.37 9.58 14.94
N VAL A 250 7.13 10.09 14.87
CA VAL A 250 6.26 10.20 16.04
C VAL A 250 5.96 8.82 16.61
N VAL A 251 5.67 7.83 15.76
CA VAL A 251 5.28 6.48 16.20
C VAL A 251 6.49 5.68 16.69
N THR A 252 7.61 5.73 15.96
CA THR A 252 8.85 5.03 16.30
C THR A 252 9.54 5.62 17.54
N GLY A 253 9.33 6.91 17.82
CA GLY A 253 9.69 7.55 19.09
C GLY A 253 8.75 7.23 20.27
N GLY A 254 7.76 6.35 20.08
CA GLY A 254 6.80 5.97 21.12
C GLY A 254 5.66 6.95 21.35
N GLY A 255 5.55 7.99 20.52
CA GLY A 255 4.41 8.90 20.46
C GLY A 255 3.24 8.34 19.65
N LYS A 256 2.16 9.11 19.60
CA LYS A 256 0.98 8.83 18.78
C LYS A 256 0.52 10.12 18.10
N ILE A 257 0.03 10.00 16.88
CA ILE A 257 -0.59 11.13 16.16
C ILE A 257 -2.01 11.35 16.68
N VAL A 258 -2.77 10.26 16.81
CA VAL A 258 -4.12 10.22 17.34
C VAL A 258 -4.21 9.05 18.32
N ASP A 259 -4.96 9.22 19.42
CA ASP A 259 -5.24 8.15 20.37
C ASP A 259 -6.68 8.20 20.87
N TRP A 260 -7.15 7.10 21.46
CA TRP A 260 -8.43 7.06 22.16
C TRP A 260 -8.28 7.66 23.56
N VAL A 261 -8.79 8.86 23.75
CA VAL A 261 -8.83 9.56 25.04
C VAL A 261 -10.28 9.73 25.43
N ASP A 262 -10.67 9.18 26.58
CA ASP A 262 -12.05 9.25 27.11
C ASP A 262 -13.12 8.83 26.09
N GLY A 263 -12.83 7.77 25.32
CA GLY A 263 -13.75 7.23 24.32
C GLY A 263 -13.87 8.07 23.04
N LYS A 264 -12.94 9.01 22.81
CA LYS A 264 -12.88 9.82 21.58
C LYS A 264 -11.49 9.77 20.96
N LEU A 265 -11.43 9.58 19.65
CA LEU A 265 -10.21 9.82 18.88
C LEU A 265 -9.79 11.28 19.04
N THR A 266 -8.62 11.50 19.62
CA THR A 266 -8.09 12.82 19.97
C THR A 266 -6.67 12.95 19.42
N CYS A 267 -6.35 14.09 18.80
CA CYS A 267 -4.99 14.39 18.35
C CYS A 267 -4.06 14.52 19.56
N THR A 268 -2.97 13.75 19.59
CA THR A 268 -2.02 13.65 20.70
C THR A 268 -0.60 14.12 20.33
N LEU A 269 -0.48 14.84 19.21
CA LEU A 269 0.79 15.43 18.73
C LEU A 269 1.45 16.43 19.71
N ASN A 270 0.70 16.91 20.70
CA ASN A 270 1.19 17.80 21.75
C ASN A 270 1.76 17.07 22.97
N THR A 271 1.79 15.74 22.96
CA THR A 271 2.40 14.95 24.04
C THR A 271 3.93 15.00 23.96
N PRO A 272 4.67 14.87 25.07
CA PRO A 272 6.14 14.89 25.05
C PRO A 272 6.77 13.89 24.07
N ALA A 273 6.28 12.65 24.04
CA ALA A 273 6.78 11.62 23.12
C ALA A 273 6.51 11.96 21.65
N ALA A 274 5.36 12.54 21.33
CA ALA A 274 5.09 12.98 19.96
C ALA A 274 5.95 14.19 19.56
N ILE A 275 6.16 15.13 20.49
CA ILE A 275 7.05 16.28 20.27
C ILE A 275 8.49 15.84 20.04
N GLU A 276 8.96 14.76 20.67
CA GLU A 276 10.29 14.20 20.44
C GLU A 276 10.47 13.75 18.99
N GLY A 277 9.54 12.96 18.46
CA GLY A 277 9.56 12.55 17.04
C GLY A 277 9.45 13.74 16.07
N LEU A 278 8.58 14.71 16.36
CA LEU A 278 8.49 15.95 15.57
C LEU A 278 9.78 16.78 15.63
N SER A 279 10.48 16.75 16.76
CA SER A 279 11.76 17.44 16.92
C SER A 279 12.86 16.74 16.12
N PHE A 280 12.86 15.40 16.06
CA PHE A 280 13.79 14.65 15.24
C PHE A 280 13.61 14.95 13.74
N ILE A 281 12.38 15.05 13.25
CA ILE A 281 12.07 15.50 11.87
C ILE A 281 12.75 16.84 11.56
N ALA A 282 12.67 17.81 12.49
CA ALA A 282 13.34 19.11 12.33
C ALA A 282 14.87 18.98 12.36
N GLN A 283 15.42 18.15 13.25
CA GLN A 283 16.86 17.88 13.33
C GLN A 283 17.41 17.24 12.06
N GLN A 284 16.65 16.31 11.45
CA GLN A 284 17.01 15.70 10.18
C GLN A 284 17.07 16.74 9.06
N ARG A 285 16.03 17.57 8.92
CA ARG A 285 16.02 18.67 7.94
C ARG A 285 17.20 19.62 8.13
N ASP A 286 17.49 19.99 9.38
CA ASP A 286 18.52 20.97 9.72
C ASP A 286 19.92 20.35 9.89
N SER A 287 20.06 19.04 9.63
CA SER A 287 21.30 18.30 9.85
C SER A 287 22.45 18.69 8.92
N GLY A 288 22.12 19.32 7.78
CA GLY A 288 23.04 19.56 6.68
C GLY A 288 23.37 18.31 5.85
N ALA A 289 22.79 17.15 6.20
CA ALA A 289 23.06 15.86 5.54
C ALA A 289 22.01 15.48 4.48
N VAL A 290 20.91 16.23 4.39
CA VAL A 290 19.84 16.00 3.43
C VAL A 290 20.21 16.61 2.09
N MET A 291 20.20 15.78 1.04
CA MET A 291 20.43 16.21 -0.34
C MET A 291 19.37 17.24 -0.76
N PRO A 292 19.78 18.42 -1.26
CA PRO A 292 18.85 19.46 -1.70
C PRO A 292 18.19 19.08 -3.03
N GLY A 293 16.87 19.31 -3.14
CA GLY A 293 16.14 19.15 -4.41
C GLY A 293 16.27 20.35 -5.35
N VAL A 294 16.13 20.10 -6.64
CA VAL A 294 16.05 21.17 -7.67
C VAL A 294 14.70 21.88 -7.53
N GLY A 295 14.71 23.18 -7.25
CA GLY A 295 13.48 23.99 -7.11
C GLY A 295 12.80 23.93 -5.75
N ALA A 296 13.48 23.46 -4.71
CA ALA A 296 12.98 23.40 -3.34
C ALA A 296 12.88 24.81 -2.68
N GLU A 297 11.96 25.63 -3.17
CA GLU A 297 11.53 26.85 -2.49
C GLU A 297 10.64 26.54 -1.26
N ASN A 298 10.28 25.26 -1.05
CA ASN A 298 9.48 24.77 0.07
C ASN A 298 10.13 23.53 0.75
N ALA A 299 11.10 23.76 1.62
CA ALA A 299 11.35 23.04 2.89
C ALA A 299 11.40 21.48 2.95
N GLY A 300 11.71 20.73 1.89
CA GLY A 300 11.84 19.28 2.03
C GLY A 300 12.57 18.58 0.89
N GLY A 301 13.86 18.29 1.10
CA GLY A 301 14.62 17.26 0.38
C GLY A 301 14.68 17.32 -1.15
N ILE A 302 15.31 16.30 -1.71
CA ILE A 302 15.26 15.94 -3.13
C ILE A 302 13.94 15.22 -3.43
N GLY A 303 13.35 15.43 -4.62
CA GLY A 303 12.07 14.79 -4.96
C GLY A 303 12.18 13.26 -4.94
N TYR A 304 11.06 12.57 -4.66
CA TYR A 304 11.06 11.11 -4.46
C TYR A 304 11.80 10.33 -5.56
N GLY A 305 11.50 10.58 -6.84
CA GLY A 305 12.14 9.87 -7.96
C GLY A 305 13.61 10.27 -8.19
N GLU A 306 13.94 11.53 -7.94
CA GLU A 306 15.30 12.06 -8.06
C GLU A 306 16.19 11.45 -6.98
N GLY A 307 15.67 11.33 -5.76
CA GLY A 307 16.35 10.67 -4.64
C GLY A 307 16.66 9.19 -4.88
N HIS A 308 15.74 8.45 -5.49
CA HIS A 308 15.97 7.06 -5.90
C HIS A 308 17.06 6.96 -6.97
N THR A 309 17.07 7.92 -7.91
CA THR A 309 18.08 7.98 -8.96
C THR A 309 19.47 8.27 -8.38
N ALA A 310 19.57 9.25 -7.48
CA ALA A 310 20.81 9.60 -6.79
C ALA A 310 21.35 8.43 -5.94
N PHE A 311 20.47 7.73 -5.21
CA PHE A 311 20.84 6.53 -4.48
C PHE A 311 21.39 5.42 -5.41
N ALA A 312 20.71 5.16 -6.53
CA ALA A 312 21.15 4.17 -7.51
C ALA A 312 22.48 4.55 -8.20
N GLN A 313 22.80 5.84 -8.28
CA GLN A 313 24.06 6.36 -8.82
C GLN A 313 25.20 6.36 -7.78
N GLY A 314 24.93 6.01 -6.52
CA GLY A 314 25.92 6.00 -5.45
C GLY A 314 26.23 7.38 -4.88
N GLU A 315 25.31 8.33 -5.00
CA GLU A 315 25.47 9.70 -4.50
C GLU A 315 24.93 9.88 -3.07
N VAL A 316 24.15 8.91 -2.57
CA VAL A 316 23.45 9.03 -1.29
C VAL A 316 23.65 7.79 -0.42
N ALA A 317 23.97 8.00 0.86
CA ALA A 317 24.20 6.93 1.82
C ALA A 317 22.91 6.26 2.32
N PHE A 318 21.85 7.03 2.62
CA PHE A 318 20.57 6.53 3.12
C PHE A 318 19.38 7.06 2.30
N LEU A 319 18.44 6.18 1.93
CA LEU A 319 17.20 6.48 1.21
C LEU A 319 15.97 5.98 1.99
#